data_AF-A0A6N7TYF5-F1
#
_entry.id   AF-A0A6N7TYF5-F1
#
_cell.length_a   1.000
_cell.length_b   1.000
_cell.length_c   1.000
_cell.angle_alpha   90.00
_cell.angle_beta   90.00
_cell.angle_gamma   90.00
#
_symmetry.space_group_name_H-M   'P 1'
#
loop_
_entity.id
_entity.type
_entity.pdbx_description
1 polymer ?
#
loop_
_entity_poly.entity_id
_entity_poly.type
_entity_poly.pdbx_seq_one_letter_code
_entity_poly.pdbx_strand_id
1 'polypeptide(L)'
;MLYWFFVKLLGPLARTWFKPTVEGTENIPKQGAAIIASNHLAVIDDALLPITCPRMIHFMGKAEYFNGKGIKGKFKKWWFSSVGVFPVDRSGGSKSLGAMETARSILEHGHIFGIHPEGTRSPDGRLYRGHTGAARLAFETGTTVVPAAIIGTRQLQEPGHVLPHKGRTKVIYGKPITVPYVPVNSLTHEEIRNLTDRIMQEIQEMSGQRYVDVYAQVIKAHESKEELTDD
;
A
#
# COMPACT_ATOMS: atom_id res chain seq x y z
N MET A 1 5.71 20.38 3.71
CA MET A 1 5.59 19.24 2.78
C MET A 1 5.25 19.73 1.38
N LEU A 2 5.82 19.14 0.32
CA LEU A 2 5.56 19.52 -1.08
C LEU A 2 4.66 18.54 -1.82
N TYR A 3 3.96 17.66 -1.11
CA TYR A 3 3.09 16.62 -1.67
C TYR A 3 2.16 17.15 -2.76
N TRP A 4 1.37 18.17 -2.45
CA TRP A 4 0.42 18.75 -3.40
C TRP A 4 1.09 19.49 -4.55
N PHE A 5 2.30 20.03 -4.36
CA PHE A 5 3.07 20.59 -5.45
C PHE A 5 3.40 19.50 -6.48
N PHE A 6 3.91 18.35 -6.03
CA PHE A 6 4.24 17.23 -6.93
C PHE A 6 2.99 16.57 -7.53
N VAL A 7 1.93 16.37 -6.76
CA VAL A 7 0.67 15.84 -7.29
C VAL A 7 0.07 16.79 -8.34
N LYS A 8 0.11 18.11 -8.12
CA LYS A 8 -0.40 19.09 -9.11
C LYS A 8 0.52 19.26 -10.32
N LEU A 9 1.83 19.15 -10.14
CA LEU A 9 2.82 19.29 -11.21
C LEU A 9 2.92 18.03 -12.08
N LEU A 10 3.10 16.86 -11.45
CA LEU A 10 3.31 15.58 -12.13
C LEU A 10 2.01 14.81 -12.38
N GLY A 11 0.96 15.08 -11.60
CA GLY A 11 -0.33 14.39 -11.71
C GLY A 11 -0.99 14.52 -13.08
N PRO A 12 -1.07 15.69 -13.73
CA PRO A 12 -1.66 15.79 -15.07
C PRO A 12 -0.92 14.96 -16.12
N LEU A 13 0.42 14.94 -16.07
CA LEU A 13 1.26 14.11 -16.93
C LEU A 13 1.02 12.62 -16.65
N ALA A 14 1.06 12.22 -15.38
CA ALA A 14 0.79 10.84 -14.97
C ALA A 14 -0.62 10.39 -15.35
N ARG A 15 -1.65 11.23 -15.18
CA ARG A 15 -3.04 10.94 -15.58
C ARG A 15 -3.18 10.80 -17.09
N THR A 16 -2.43 11.56 -17.88
CA THR A 16 -2.43 11.43 -19.35
C THR A 16 -1.71 10.17 -19.81
N TRP A 17 -0.68 9.76 -19.07
CA TRP A 17 0.15 8.58 -19.38
C TRP A 17 -0.52 7.27 -18.96
N PHE A 18 -1.05 7.20 -17.74
CA PHE A 18 -1.67 5.99 -17.16
C PHE A 18 -3.19 5.94 -17.33
N LYS A 19 -3.82 7.05 -17.72
CA LYS A 19 -5.28 7.18 -17.95
C LYS A 19 -6.12 6.46 -16.88
N PRO A 20 -5.94 6.80 -15.59
CA PRO A 20 -6.65 6.13 -14.52
C PRO A 20 -8.14 6.44 -14.58
N THR A 21 -8.97 5.39 -14.60
CA THR A 21 -10.38 5.51 -14.21
C THR A 21 -10.47 5.35 -12.70
N VAL A 22 -11.22 6.22 -12.03
CA VAL A 22 -11.31 6.23 -10.57
C VAL A 22 -12.77 6.15 -10.16
N GLU A 23 -13.08 5.23 -9.25
CA GLU A 23 -14.42 5.00 -8.70
C GLU A 23 -14.37 4.99 -7.17
N GLY A 24 -15.47 5.40 -6.52
CA GLY A 24 -15.63 5.28 -5.07
C GLY A 24 -14.86 6.30 -4.23
N THR A 25 -14.35 7.40 -4.81
CA THR A 25 -13.62 8.44 -4.05
C THR A 25 -14.45 9.06 -2.92
N GLU A 26 -15.77 9.03 -3.03
CA GLU A 26 -16.74 9.42 -2.00
C GLU A 26 -16.70 8.53 -0.74
N ASN A 27 -16.18 7.31 -0.85
CA ASN A 27 -15.98 6.42 0.29
C ASN A 27 -14.77 6.84 1.15
N ILE A 28 -13.89 7.70 0.63
CA ILE A 28 -12.73 8.16 1.38
C ILE A 28 -13.18 9.23 2.38
N PRO A 29 -12.94 9.06 3.70
CA PRO A 29 -13.30 10.08 4.69
C PRO A 29 -12.71 11.44 4.31
N LYS A 30 -13.54 12.49 4.28
CA LYS A 30 -13.09 13.85 3.92
C LYS A 30 -12.09 14.43 4.93
N GLN A 31 -12.17 13.98 6.19
CA GLN A 31 -11.38 14.43 7.32
C GLN A 31 -11.11 13.23 8.25
N GLY A 32 -10.16 13.38 9.17
CA GLY A 32 -9.80 12.33 10.13
C GLY A 32 -8.98 11.19 9.52
N ALA A 33 -8.64 10.22 10.36
CA ALA A 33 -7.79 9.09 10.01
C ALA A 33 -8.50 8.13 9.05
N ALA A 34 -7.74 7.52 8.14
CA ALA A 34 -8.22 6.41 7.32
C ALA A 34 -7.06 5.48 6.94
N ILE A 35 -7.33 4.18 6.85
CA ILE A 35 -6.39 3.21 6.27
C ILE A 35 -6.87 2.89 4.86
N ILE A 36 -6.06 3.18 3.84
CA ILE A 36 -6.30 2.70 2.47
C ILE A 36 -5.54 1.38 2.32
N ALA A 37 -6.26 0.28 2.17
CA ALA A 37 -5.68 -1.05 2.02
C ALA A 37 -5.87 -1.57 0.59
N SER A 38 -4.78 -1.77 -0.15
CA SER A 38 -4.85 -2.18 -1.57
C SER A 38 -4.03 -3.42 -1.92
N ASN A 39 -4.43 -4.11 -2.99
CA ASN A 39 -3.57 -5.08 -3.67
C ASN A 39 -2.31 -4.41 -4.24
N HIS A 40 -1.26 -5.20 -4.45
CA HIS A 40 0.02 -4.69 -4.95
C HIS A 40 0.52 -5.48 -6.16
N LEU A 41 0.55 -4.85 -7.31
CA LEU A 41 0.88 -5.43 -8.61
C LEU A 41 2.20 -4.90 -9.18
N ALA A 42 2.49 -3.61 -8.99
CA ALA A 42 3.62 -2.92 -9.62
C ALA A 42 4.18 -1.79 -8.74
N VAL A 43 5.35 -1.24 -9.10
CA VAL A 43 5.92 -0.10 -8.35
C VAL A 43 5.07 1.15 -8.51
N ILE A 44 4.45 1.31 -9.69
CA ILE A 44 3.58 2.46 -9.98
C ILE A 44 2.32 2.52 -9.10
N ASP A 45 1.95 1.47 -8.39
CA ASP A 45 0.81 1.48 -7.45
C ASP A 45 0.98 2.57 -6.38
N ASP A 46 2.20 2.71 -5.85
CA ASP A 46 2.58 3.71 -4.84
C ASP A 46 2.51 5.15 -5.38
N ALA A 47 2.48 5.33 -6.70
CA ALA A 47 2.24 6.64 -7.34
C ALA A 47 0.78 6.80 -7.75
N LEU A 48 0.12 5.72 -8.16
CA LEU A 48 -1.25 5.72 -8.67
C LEU A 48 -2.26 6.11 -7.59
N LEU A 49 -2.10 5.59 -6.37
CA LEU A 49 -2.97 5.94 -5.25
C LEU A 49 -2.87 7.44 -4.87
N PRO A 50 -1.69 8.04 -4.66
CA PRO A 50 -1.54 9.48 -4.46
C PRO A 50 -2.16 10.38 -5.54
N ILE A 51 -2.08 10.00 -6.82
CA ILE A 51 -2.61 10.87 -7.90
C ILE A 51 -4.13 10.72 -8.10
N THR A 52 -4.74 9.66 -7.57
CA THR A 52 -6.18 9.36 -7.69
C THR A 52 -6.95 9.65 -6.39
N CYS A 53 -6.28 9.66 -5.24
CA CYS A 53 -6.87 9.99 -3.95
C CYS A 53 -7.08 11.50 -3.79
N PRO A 54 -8.25 11.95 -3.27
CA PRO A 54 -8.50 13.37 -2.97
C PRO A 54 -7.74 13.86 -1.73
N ARG A 55 -7.09 12.97 -0.98
CA ARG A 55 -6.34 13.28 0.25
C ARG A 55 -4.94 12.72 0.16
N MET A 56 -4.02 13.37 0.87
CA MET A 56 -2.65 12.91 0.96
C MET A 56 -2.57 11.56 1.67
N ILE A 57 -1.90 10.59 1.03
CA ILE A 57 -1.64 9.27 1.58
C ILE A 57 -0.17 9.20 2.03
N HIS A 58 0.06 8.69 3.23
CA HIS A 58 1.38 8.36 3.74
C HIS A 58 1.68 6.87 3.52
N PHE A 59 2.87 6.56 3.00
CA PHE A 59 3.29 5.19 2.73
C PHE A 59 4.59 4.83 3.43
N MET A 60 4.72 3.54 3.73
CA MET A 60 5.97 2.95 4.22
C MET A 60 6.97 2.75 3.07
N GLY A 61 8.10 3.47 3.10
CA GLY A 61 9.20 3.30 2.13
C GLY A 61 10.40 2.58 2.72
N LYS A 62 11.15 1.85 1.87
CA LYS A 62 12.41 1.20 2.24
C LYS A 62 13.38 2.19 2.91
N ALA A 63 13.94 1.83 4.08
CA ALA A 63 14.89 2.67 4.82
C ALA A 63 16.11 3.10 3.98
N GLU A 64 16.51 2.27 3.00
CA GLU A 64 17.58 2.53 2.04
C GLU A 64 17.30 3.76 1.16
N TYR A 65 16.03 4.18 1.04
CA TYR A 65 15.68 5.42 0.35
C TYR A 65 16.11 6.66 1.16
N PHE A 66 16.29 6.52 2.46
CA PHE A 66 16.57 7.60 3.41
C PHE A 66 18.03 7.59 3.91
N ASN A 67 18.71 6.45 3.79
CA ASN A 67 20.08 6.24 4.30
C ASN A 67 21.19 6.50 3.26
N GLY A 68 20.83 6.98 2.06
CA GLY A 68 21.82 7.31 1.02
C GLY A 68 22.78 8.42 1.47
N LYS A 69 24.08 8.27 1.18
CA LYS A 69 25.11 9.28 1.46
C LYS A 69 25.24 10.29 0.31
N GLY A 70 25.82 11.47 0.60
CA GLY A 70 26.08 12.53 -0.39
C GLY A 70 24.84 13.31 -0.85
N ILE A 71 25.02 14.17 -1.86
CA ILE A 71 23.96 15.07 -2.38
C ILE A 71 22.78 14.26 -2.94
N LYS A 72 23.06 13.21 -3.70
CA LYS A 72 22.03 12.31 -4.27
C LYS A 72 21.18 11.65 -3.16
N GLY A 73 21.83 11.20 -2.08
CA GLY A 73 21.15 10.62 -0.92
C GLY A 73 20.28 11.63 -0.18
N LYS A 74 20.79 12.84 0.06
CA LYS A 74 20.03 13.94 0.68
C LYS A 74 18.81 14.33 -0.17
N PHE A 75 18.96 14.41 -1.50
CA PHE A 75 17.85 14.70 -2.41
C PHE A 75 16.80 13.58 -2.40
N LYS A 76 17.22 12.31 -2.45
CA LYS A 76 16.31 11.15 -2.38
C LYS A 76 15.51 11.15 -1.08
N LYS A 77 16.17 11.34 0.06
CA LYS A 77 15.53 11.49 1.38
C LYS A 77 14.51 12.63 1.37
N TRP A 78 14.93 13.82 0.93
CA TRP A 78 14.06 14.99 0.86
C TRP A 78 12.84 14.76 -0.03
N TRP A 79 13.01 14.11 -1.19
CA TRP A 79 11.93 13.77 -2.11
C TRP A 79 10.90 12.86 -1.45
N PHE A 80 11.33 11.70 -0.94
CA PHE A 80 10.43 10.72 -0.33
C PHE A 80 9.68 11.29 0.88
N SER A 81 10.37 12.02 1.76
CA SER A 81 9.72 12.74 2.86
C SER A 81 8.73 13.80 2.37
N SER A 82 9.04 14.49 1.27
CA SER A 82 8.15 15.51 0.69
C SER A 82 6.87 14.94 0.09
N VAL A 83 6.89 13.68 -0.35
CA VAL A 83 5.74 12.96 -0.93
C VAL A 83 5.03 12.04 0.07
N GLY A 84 5.31 12.17 1.37
CA GLY A 84 4.57 11.44 2.42
C GLY A 84 5.08 10.04 2.71
N VAL A 85 6.23 9.66 2.15
CA VAL A 85 6.85 8.37 2.41
C VAL A 85 7.73 8.49 3.65
N PHE A 86 7.55 7.57 4.60
CA PHE A 86 8.39 7.49 5.80
C PHE A 86 9.25 6.22 5.79
N PRO A 87 10.45 6.26 6.38
CA PRO A 87 11.36 5.13 6.38
C PRO A 87 10.80 3.98 7.21
N VAL A 88 10.88 2.76 6.68
CA VAL A 88 10.71 1.52 7.42
C VAL A 88 11.85 0.55 7.09
N ASP A 89 12.37 -0.09 8.13
CA ASP A 89 13.27 -1.23 7.99
C ASP A 89 12.43 -2.52 8.00
N ARG A 90 12.37 -3.19 6.84
CA ARG A 90 11.55 -4.40 6.63
C ARG A 90 12.33 -5.70 6.91
N SER A 91 13.52 -5.63 7.52
CA SER A 91 14.37 -6.80 7.82
C SER A 91 13.84 -7.73 8.93
N GLY A 92 12.70 -7.41 9.55
CA GLY A 92 11.98 -8.28 10.49
C GLY A 92 12.20 -7.95 11.97
N GLY A 93 11.48 -8.66 12.85
CA GLY A 93 11.61 -8.57 14.32
C GLY A 93 11.12 -7.23 14.91
N SER A 94 11.85 -6.72 15.91
CA SER A 94 11.55 -5.48 16.65
C SER A 94 11.41 -4.23 15.77
N LYS A 95 12.02 -4.24 14.58
CA LYS A 95 11.96 -3.12 13.63
C LYS A 95 10.63 -3.05 12.86
N SER A 96 9.95 -4.19 12.69
CA SER A 96 8.57 -4.20 12.20
C SER A 96 7.61 -3.52 13.16
N LEU A 97 7.91 -3.51 14.47
CA LEU A 97 7.10 -2.80 15.47
C LEU A 97 7.23 -1.27 15.33
N GLY A 98 8.44 -0.77 15.08
CA GLY A 98 8.65 0.67 14.84
C GLY A 98 7.90 1.21 13.62
N ALA A 99 7.71 0.35 12.60
CA ALA A 99 6.89 0.68 11.43
C ALA A 99 5.43 0.91 11.81
N MET A 100 4.87 -0.02 12.59
CA MET A 100 3.48 0.00 13.03
C MET A 100 3.22 1.18 13.96
N GLU A 101 4.18 1.50 14.83
CA GLU A 101 4.12 2.66 15.71
C GLU A 101 4.08 3.98 14.93
N THR A 102 4.90 4.09 13.88
CA THR A 102 4.87 5.28 13.00
C THR A 102 3.53 5.38 12.26
N ALA A 103 3.00 4.26 11.76
CA ALA A 103 1.69 4.22 11.13
C ALA A 103 0.58 4.61 12.11
N ARG A 104 0.61 4.12 13.35
CA ARG A 104 -0.31 4.49 14.43
C ARG A 104 -0.27 6.00 14.67
N SER A 105 0.92 6.58 14.78
CA SER A 105 1.08 8.03 14.95
C SER A 105 0.47 8.82 13.78
N ILE A 106 0.68 8.40 12.52
CA ILE A 106 0.07 9.04 11.34
C ILE A 106 -1.45 9.04 11.45
N LEU A 107 -2.05 7.92 11.86
CA LEU A 107 -3.49 7.79 12.04
C LEU A 107 -4.00 8.68 13.19
N GLU A 108 -3.29 8.74 14.32
CA GLU A 108 -3.65 9.59 15.46
C GLU A 108 -3.61 11.09 15.14
N HIS A 109 -2.75 11.51 14.20
CA HIS A 109 -2.74 12.88 13.67
C HIS A 109 -3.82 13.14 12.61
N GLY A 110 -4.73 12.17 12.38
CA GLY A 110 -5.86 12.32 11.46
C GLY A 110 -5.48 12.24 9.98
N HIS A 111 -4.34 11.62 9.66
CA HIS A 111 -3.87 11.45 8.28
C HIS A 111 -4.28 10.09 7.69
N ILE A 112 -4.17 9.97 6.37
CA ILE A 112 -4.40 8.71 5.68
C ILE A 112 -3.10 7.90 5.63
N PHE A 113 -3.18 6.65 6.05
CA PHE A 113 -2.12 5.68 5.91
C PHE A 113 -2.44 4.66 4.80
N GLY A 114 -1.54 4.54 3.83
CA GLY A 114 -1.64 3.56 2.74
C GLY A 114 -0.83 2.31 3.04
N ILE A 115 -1.45 1.14 2.85
CA ILE A 115 -0.82 -0.15 3.07
C ILE A 115 -1.21 -1.16 2.00
N HIS A 116 -0.25 -1.99 1.61
CA HIS A 116 -0.45 -3.15 0.78
C HIS A 116 -0.46 -4.40 1.68
N PRO A 117 -1.61 -5.00 2.01
CA PRO A 117 -1.67 -6.08 3.01
C PRO A 117 -0.85 -7.31 2.63
N GLU A 118 -0.63 -7.58 1.34
CA GLU A 118 0.24 -8.66 0.84
C GLU A 118 1.71 -8.49 1.28
N GLY A 119 2.13 -7.27 1.60
CA GLY A 119 3.48 -6.92 2.07
C GLY A 119 4.56 -6.92 0.98
N THR A 120 4.24 -7.39 -0.22
CA THR A 120 5.11 -7.38 -1.41
C THR A 120 4.24 -7.36 -2.67
N ARG A 121 4.82 -6.94 -3.80
CA ARG A 121 4.16 -7.02 -5.11
C ARG A 121 3.87 -8.48 -5.44
N SER A 122 2.70 -8.75 -5.99
CA SER A 122 2.30 -10.04 -6.51
C SER A 122 3.31 -10.54 -7.56
N PRO A 123 3.85 -11.77 -7.42
CA PRO A 123 4.78 -12.34 -8.38
C PRO A 123 4.14 -12.53 -9.76
N ASP A 124 2.86 -12.87 -9.83
CA ASP A 124 2.18 -13.28 -11.08
C ASP A 124 0.85 -12.56 -11.36
N GLY A 125 0.43 -11.64 -10.49
CA GLY A 125 -0.82 -10.89 -10.64
C GLY A 125 -2.02 -11.54 -9.95
N ARG A 126 -1.87 -12.67 -9.26
CA ARG A 126 -2.87 -13.18 -8.30
C ARG A 126 -2.88 -12.35 -7.03
N LEU A 127 -3.97 -12.43 -6.27
CA LEU A 127 -4.09 -11.80 -4.96
C LEU A 127 -3.68 -12.80 -3.89
N TYR A 128 -2.74 -12.44 -3.04
CA TYR A 128 -2.17 -13.33 -2.03
C TYR A 128 -2.68 -13.03 -0.63
N ARG A 129 -2.44 -13.96 0.30
CA ARG A 129 -2.85 -13.84 1.70
C ARG A 129 -2.33 -12.55 2.32
N GLY A 130 -3.25 -11.76 2.88
CA GLY A 130 -2.93 -10.51 3.55
C GLY A 130 -2.32 -10.72 4.94
N HIS A 131 -1.28 -9.96 5.27
CA HIS A 131 -0.75 -9.82 6.63
C HIS A 131 -1.71 -9.01 7.50
N THR A 132 -1.71 -9.30 8.80
CA THR A 132 -2.68 -8.74 9.76
C THR A 132 -2.44 -7.29 10.18
N GLY A 133 -1.39 -6.63 9.67
CA GLY A 133 -0.97 -5.30 10.14
C GLY A 133 -2.05 -4.23 9.97
N ALA A 134 -2.73 -4.20 8.81
CA ALA A 134 -3.80 -3.24 8.54
C ALA A 134 -4.96 -3.38 9.56
N ALA A 135 -5.39 -4.62 9.83
CA ALA A 135 -6.45 -4.90 10.79
C ALA A 135 -6.05 -4.53 12.23
N ARG A 136 -4.81 -4.86 12.65
CA ARG A 136 -4.29 -4.47 13.97
C ARG A 136 -4.34 -2.96 14.16
N LEU A 137 -3.81 -2.19 13.20
CA LEU A 137 -3.85 -0.72 13.26
C LEU A 137 -5.28 -0.19 13.35
N ALA A 138 -6.20 -0.77 12.57
CA ALA A 138 -7.59 -0.35 12.57
C ALA A 138 -8.24 -0.52 13.95
N PHE A 139 -8.09 -1.69 14.60
CA PHE A 139 -8.61 -1.93 15.94
C PHE A 139 -7.92 -1.09 17.01
N GLU A 140 -6.59 -0.97 16.96
CA GLU A 140 -5.81 -0.22 17.95
C GLU A 140 -6.05 1.29 17.90
N THR A 141 -6.58 1.82 16.79
CA THR A 141 -6.84 3.25 16.62
C THR A 141 -8.31 3.60 16.43
N GLY A 142 -9.19 2.60 16.28
CA GLY A 142 -10.58 2.81 15.85
C GLY A 142 -10.68 3.42 14.43
N THR A 143 -9.65 3.26 13.61
CA THR A 143 -9.58 3.88 12.28
C THR A 143 -10.38 3.05 11.27
N THR A 144 -11.17 3.75 10.46
CA THR A 144 -11.89 3.15 9.32
C THR A 144 -10.93 2.67 8.24
N VAL A 145 -11.16 1.45 7.74
CA VAL A 145 -10.42 0.90 6.60
C VAL A 145 -11.22 1.10 5.32
N VAL A 146 -10.59 1.61 4.28
CA VAL A 146 -11.15 1.69 2.93
C VAL A 146 -10.36 0.72 2.06
N PRO A 147 -10.93 -0.45 1.72
CA PRO A 147 -10.34 -1.35 0.73
C PRO A 147 -10.19 -0.65 -0.61
N ALA A 148 -9.14 -0.92 -1.36
CA ALA A 148 -8.94 -0.37 -2.69
C ALA A 148 -8.41 -1.43 -3.66
N ALA A 149 -8.94 -1.46 -4.88
CA ALA A 149 -8.46 -2.32 -5.94
C ALA A 149 -7.73 -1.50 -7.02
N ILE A 150 -6.52 -1.93 -7.34
CA ILE A 150 -5.69 -1.41 -8.42
C ILE A 150 -5.68 -2.43 -9.55
N ILE A 151 -5.98 -1.96 -10.77
CA ILE A 151 -6.10 -2.83 -11.95
C ILE A 151 -5.30 -2.21 -13.10
N GLY A 152 -4.63 -3.08 -13.87
CA GLY A 152 -3.91 -2.71 -15.10
C GLY A 152 -2.44 -2.32 -14.89
N THR A 153 -1.98 -2.13 -13.66
CA THR A 153 -0.63 -1.62 -13.41
C THR A 153 0.47 -2.63 -13.72
N ARG A 154 0.22 -3.92 -13.50
CA ARG A 154 1.17 -4.99 -13.85
C ARG A 154 1.51 -5.01 -15.35
N GLN A 155 0.53 -4.82 -16.21
CA GLN A 155 0.71 -4.80 -17.66
C GLN A 155 1.46 -3.55 -18.12
N LEU A 156 1.36 -2.45 -17.38
CA LEU A 156 2.12 -1.24 -17.69
C LEU A 156 3.54 -1.28 -17.15
N GLN A 157 3.77 -2.00 -16.05
CA GLN A 157 5.09 -2.14 -15.45
C GLN A 157 5.34 -3.60 -15.08
N GLU A 158 5.84 -4.33 -16.07
CA GLU A 158 6.21 -5.73 -15.91
C GLU A 158 7.33 -5.88 -14.85
N PRO A 159 7.39 -7.02 -14.14
CA PRO A 159 8.49 -7.31 -13.23
C PRO A 159 9.86 -7.11 -13.91
N GLY A 160 10.76 -6.38 -13.25
CA GLY A 160 12.08 -6.04 -13.79
C GLY A 160 12.15 -4.70 -14.54
N HIS A 161 11.02 -4.14 -15.00
CA HIS A 161 11.02 -2.85 -15.69
C HIS A 161 11.00 -1.67 -14.72
N VAL A 162 11.93 -0.73 -14.92
CA VAL A 162 12.06 0.48 -14.10
C VAL A 162 11.00 1.52 -14.47
N LEU A 163 10.75 1.71 -15.77
CA LEU A 163 9.80 2.71 -16.27
C LEU A 163 8.52 2.04 -16.79
N PRO A 164 7.34 2.56 -16.44
CA PRO A 164 6.07 2.03 -16.90
C PRO A 164 5.71 2.51 -18.31
N HIS A 165 5.10 1.62 -19.11
CA HIS A 165 4.50 1.93 -20.40
C HIS A 165 3.23 2.79 -20.25
N LYS A 166 2.85 3.45 -21.35
CA LYS A 166 1.60 4.19 -21.45
C LYS A 166 0.42 3.21 -21.53
N GLY A 167 -0.68 3.49 -20.85
CA GLY A 167 -1.87 2.65 -20.95
C GLY A 167 -3.03 3.15 -20.11
N ARG A 168 -3.91 2.22 -19.72
CA ARG A 168 -5.08 2.50 -18.88
C ARG A 168 -4.97 1.73 -17.58
N THR A 169 -5.25 2.39 -16.47
CA THR A 169 -5.36 1.78 -15.15
C THR A 169 -6.72 2.08 -14.56
N LYS A 170 -7.09 1.33 -13.51
CA LYS A 170 -8.30 1.60 -12.73
C LYS A 170 -7.98 1.52 -11.25
N VAL A 171 -8.54 2.45 -10.48
CA VAL A 171 -8.53 2.43 -9.02
C VAL A 171 -9.98 2.47 -8.54
N ILE A 172 -10.36 1.51 -7.72
CA ILE A 172 -11.69 1.44 -7.10
C ILE A 172 -11.50 1.54 -5.60
N TYR A 173 -12.11 2.54 -4.96
CA TYR A 173 -12.16 2.66 -3.51
C TYR A 173 -13.47 2.06 -3.01
N GLY A 174 -13.37 0.94 -2.29
CA GLY A 174 -14.51 0.18 -1.78
C GLY A 174 -15.23 0.86 -0.63
N LYS A 175 -16.32 0.22 -0.17
CA LYS A 175 -17.10 0.74 0.95
C LYS A 175 -16.25 0.78 2.23
N PRO A 176 -16.37 1.83 3.06
CA PRO A 176 -15.59 1.92 4.28
C PRO A 176 -16.01 0.85 5.29
N ILE A 177 -15.02 0.19 5.88
CA ILE A 177 -15.18 -0.76 6.98
C ILE A 177 -14.89 0.01 8.26
N THR A 178 -15.95 0.36 8.99
CA THR A 178 -15.81 0.96 10.33
C THR A 178 -15.31 -0.10 11.30
N VAL A 179 -14.30 0.25 12.09
CA VAL A 179 -13.66 -0.64 13.06
C VAL A 179 -13.73 0.02 14.43
N PRO A 180 -14.25 -0.67 15.47
CA PRO A 180 -14.26 -0.12 16.81
C PRO A 180 -12.84 -0.07 17.36
N TYR A 181 -12.58 0.90 18.23
CA TYR A 181 -11.38 0.87 19.05
C TYR A 181 -11.46 -0.29 20.04
N VAL A 182 -10.43 -1.14 20.06
CA VAL A 182 -10.29 -2.26 21.00
C VAL A 182 -8.91 -2.19 21.64
N PRO A 183 -8.80 -2.18 22.98
CA PRO A 183 -7.52 -2.26 23.66
C PRO A 183 -6.75 -3.52 23.23
N VAL A 184 -5.44 -3.41 23.03
CA VAL A 184 -4.57 -4.51 22.54
C VAL A 184 -4.75 -5.81 23.34
N ASN A 185 -4.89 -5.70 24.66
CA ASN A 185 -5.03 -6.84 25.56
C ASN A 185 -6.37 -7.58 25.44
N SER A 186 -7.36 -6.99 24.76
CA SER A 186 -8.70 -7.53 24.56
C SER A 186 -8.91 -8.07 23.15
N LEU A 187 -7.95 -7.86 22.24
CA LEU A 187 -8.10 -8.19 20.83
C LEU A 187 -7.62 -9.62 20.53
N THR A 188 -8.50 -10.46 20.02
CA THR A 188 -8.17 -11.85 19.69
C THR A 188 -7.49 -11.95 18.32
N HIS A 189 -6.69 -13.01 18.14
CA HIS A 189 -6.10 -13.31 16.83
C HIS A 189 -7.15 -13.57 15.75
N GLU A 190 -8.30 -14.13 16.13
CA GLU A 190 -9.40 -14.43 15.23
C GLU A 190 -10.07 -13.15 14.71
N GLU A 191 -10.38 -12.18 15.58
CA GLU A 191 -10.97 -10.90 15.16
C GLU A 191 -10.08 -10.15 14.16
N ILE A 192 -8.77 -10.13 14.42
CA ILE A 192 -7.78 -9.51 13.55
C ILE A 192 -7.75 -10.21 12.18
N ARG A 193 -7.75 -11.56 12.20
CA ARG A 193 -7.72 -12.36 10.98
C ARG A 193 -9.00 -12.16 10.17
N ASN A 194 -10.17 -12.22 10.80
CA ASN A 194 -11.47 -12.00 10.18
C ASN A 194 -11.57 -10.63 9.51
N LEU A 195 -11.12 -9.55 10.17
CA LEU A 195 -11.08 -8.23 9.55
C LEU A 195 -10.11 -8.20 8.36
N THR A 196 -8.94 -8.84 8.48
CA THR A 196 -7.98 -8.90 7.37
C THR A 196 -8.57 -9.68 6.19
N ASP A 197 -9.25 -10.79 6.42
CA ASP A 197 -9.87 -11.60 5.37
C ASP A 197 -11.01 -10.84 4.69
N ARG A 198 -11.82 -10.11 5.47
CA ARG A 198 -12.84 -9.20 4.91
C ARG A 198 -12.22 -8.13 4.02
N ILE A 199 -11.13 -7.49 4.44
CA ILE A 199 -10.42 -6.50 3.61
C ILE A 199 -9.95 -7.14 2.29
N MET A 200 -9.33 -8.33 2.38
CA MET A 200 -8.82 -9.03 1.19
C MET A 200 -9.96 -9.48 0.26
N GLN A 201 -11.09 -9.91 0.82
CA GLN A 201 -12.28 -10.27 0.04
C GLN A 201 -12.84 -9.08 -0.75
N GLU A 202 -12.99 -7.92 -0.10
CA GLU A 202 -13.46 -6.70 -0.78
C GLU A 202 -12.50 -6.29 -1.92
N ILE A 203 -11.19 -6.38 -1.68
CA ILE A 203 -10.17 -6.15 -2.72
C ILE A 203 -10.31 -7.18 -3.85
N GLN A 204 -10.53 -8.45 -3.53
CA GLN A 204 -10.71 -9.52 -4.51
C GLN A 204 -11.91 -9.28 -5.41
N GLU A 205 -13.07 -8.97 -4.81
CA GLU A 205 -14.33 -8.73 -5.52
C GLU A 205 -14.21 -7.55 -6.48
N MET A 206 -13.57 -6.45 -6.04
CA MET A 206 -13.36 -5.27 -6.88
C MET A 206 -12.30 -5.48 -7.97
N SER A 207 -11.21 -6.21 -7.66
CA SER A 207 -10.09 -6.39 -8.58
C SER A 207 -10.31 -7.50 -9.61
N GLY A 208 -11.18 -8.47 -9.31
CA GLY A 208 -11.34 -9.68 -10.11
C GLY A 208 -10.13 -10.62 -10.07
N GLN A 209 -9.17 -10.38 -9.18
CA GLN A 209 -7.99 -11.24 -9.06
C GLN A 209 -8.37 -12.60 -8.47
N ARG A 210 -7.69 -13.65 -8.94
CA ARG A 210 -7.75 -14.96 -8.29
C ARG A 210 -7.02 -14.90 -6.95
N TYR A 211 -7.70 -15.24 -5.86
CA TYR A 211 -7.10 -15.33 -4.54
C TYR A 211 -6.30 -16.62 -4.34
N VAL A 212 -5.19 -16.53 -3.60
CA VAL A 212 -4.32 -17.62 -3.20
C VAL A 212 -4.03 -17.50 -1.72
N ASP A 213 -4.41 -18.51 -0.94
CA ASP A 213 -4.25 -18.50 0.52
C ASP A 213 -2.84 -18.87 0.99
N VAL A 214 -1.84 -18.18 0.43
CA VAL A 214 -0.42 -18.30 0.78
C VAL A 214 0.18 -16.89 0.79
N TYR A 215 1.20 -16.66 1.62
CA TYR A 215 1.92 -15.39 1.58
C TYR A 215 2.78 -15.28 0.32
N ALA A 216 2.70 -14.15 -0.40
CA ALA A 216 3.45 -13.93 -1.64
C ALA A 216 4.97 -14.07 -1.47
N GLN A 217 5.50 -13.80 -0.28
CA GLN A 217 6.92 -13.97 0.06
C GLN A 217 7.37 -15.44 -0.06
N VAL A 218 6.49 -16.40 0.22
CA VAL A 218 6.79 -17.84 0.11
C VAL A 218 6.99 -18.21 -1.34
N ILE A 219 6.08 -17.80 -2.23
CA ILE A 219 6.18 -18.09 -3.68
C ILE A 219 7.46 -17.50 -4.26
N LYS A 220 7.77 -16.24 -3.96
CA LYS A 220 9.01 -15.60 -4.42
C LYS A 220 10.28 -16.30 -3.96
N ALA A 221 10.28 -16.84 -2.74
CA ALA A 221 11.42 -17.59 -2.23
C ALA A 221 11.59 -18.94 -2.96
N HIS A 222 10.50 -19.58 -3.38
CA HIS A 222 10.56 -20.79 -4.20
C HIS A 222 11.08 -20.52 -5.61
N GLU A 223 10.53 -19.52 -6.31
CA GLU A 223 10.98 -19.11 -7.66
C GLU A 223 12.49 -18.80 -7.67
N SER A 224 12.98 -18.05 -6.68
CA SER A 224 14.41 -17.72 -6.58
C SER A 224 15.33 -18.91 -6.34
N LYS A 225 14.80 -20.01 -5.78
CA LYS A 225 15.59 -21.23 -5.51
C LYS A 225 15.65 -22.12 -6.74
N GLU A 226 14.56 -22.22 -7.50
CA GLU A 226 14.52 -22.97 -8.76
C GLU A 226 15.46 -22.34 -9.80
N GLU A 227 15.48 -21.00 -9.91
CA GLU A 227 16.45 -20.28 -10.76
C GLU A 227 17.92 -20.54 -10.38
N LEU A 228 18.21 -20.86 -9.11
CA LEU A 228 19.58 -21.15 -8.63
C LEU A 228 19.99 -22.61 -8.79
N THR A 229 19.05 -23.52 -9.08
CA THR A 229 19.33 -24.96 -9.26
C THR A 229 19.42 -25.39 -10.71
N ASP A 230 18.98 -24.53 -11.63
CA ASP A 230 19.03 -24.76 -13.09
C ASP A 230 20.31 -24.18 -13.76
N ASP A 231 21.23 -23.60 -12.97
CA ASP A 231 22.58 -23.14 -13.36
C ASP A 231 23.68 -24.12 -12.89
#